data_AF-A0A409XFE1-F1
#
_entry.id   AF-A0A409XFE1-F1
#
_cell.length_a   1.000
_cell.length_b   1.000
_cell.length_c   1.000
_cell.angle_alpha   90.00
_cell.angle_beta   90.00
_cell.angle_gamma   90.00
#
_symmetry.space_group_name_H-M   'P 1'
#
loop_
_entity.id
_entity.type
_entity.pdbx_description
1 polymer ?
#
loop_
_entity_poly.entity_id
_entity_poly.type
_entity_poly.pdbx_seq_one_letter_code
_entity_poly.pdbx_strand_id
1 'polypeptide(L)'
;MSAGVLTTGKSFKTMQLPRVWDPLLCLDWASGFLKELTKRVARESELGDLSTMVCRAKVVPKGGVRVRLLGGDEIEQVVNGEDRVGFLPRWYWGEIKEKYQASK
;
A
#
# COMPACT_ATOMS: atom_id res chain seq x y z
N MET A 1 -28.70 12.69 -32.40
CA MET A 1 -27.35 13.08 -31.93
C MET A 1 -26.66 11.83 -31.42
N SER A 2 -25.59 11.40 -32.06
CA SER A 2 -24.89 10.16 -31.77
C SER A 2 -24.11 10.33 -30.45
N ALA A 3 -24.54 9.64 -29.41
CA ALA A 3 -23.81 9.60 -28.15
C ALA A 3 -22.48 8.86 -28.33
N GLY A 4 -21.39 9.40 -27.80
CA GLY A 4 -20.10 8.69 -27.72
C GLY A 4 -19.05 9.00 -28.79
N VAL A 5 -19.25 10.00 -29.65
CA VAL A 5 -18.18 10.46 -30.57
C VAL A 5 -17.23 11.39 -29.83
N LEU A 6 -15.95 11.02 -29.74
CA LEU A 6 -14.89 11.88 -29.21
C LEU A 6 -14.70 13.08 -30.15
N THR A 7 -15.10 14.27 -29.71
CA THR A 7 -15.01 15.48 -30.54
C THR A 7 -13.71 16.26 -30.34
N THR A 8 -13.09 16.16 -29.17
CA THR A 8 -11.89 16.96 -28.82
C THR A 8 -11.08 16.27 -27.73
N GLY A 9 -9.75 16.28 -27.86
CA GLY A 9 -8.82 15.88 -26.79
C GLY A 9 -8.11 17.10 -26.21
N LYS A 10 -7.83 17.09 -24.91
CA LYS A 10 -7.05 18.14 -24.25
C LYS A 10 -5.97 17.53 -23.36
N SER A 11 -4.74 17.93 -23.60
CA SER A 11 -3.60 17.58 -22.76
C SER A 11 -3.43 18.61 -21.66
N PHE A 12 -3.10 18.15 -20.45
CA PHE A 12 -2.77 19.00 -19.32
C PHE A 12 -1.42 18.57 -18.77
N LYS A 13 -0.57 19.55 -18.41
CA LYS A 13 0.60 19.26 -17.59
C LYS A 13 0.13 18.97 -16.17
N THR A 14 0.73 17.99 -15.48
CA THR A 14 0.35 17.60 -14.11
C THR A 14 0.34 18.80 -13.15
N MET A 15 1.31 19.71 -13.28
CA MET A 15 1.40 20.94 -12.48
C MET A 15 0.30 21.98 -12.78
N GLN A 16 -0.40 21.82 -13.90
CA GLN A 16 -1.47 22.70 -14.37
C GLN A 16 -2.86 22.04 -14.25
N LEU A 17 -2.94 20.87 -13.59
CA LEU A 17 -4.23 20.24 -13.36
C LEU A 17 -5.13 21.16 -12.53
N PRO A 18 -6.44 21.23 -12.85
CA PRO A 18 -7.36 22.06 -12.10
C PRO A 18 -7.34 21.71 -10.60
N ARG A 19 -7.18 22.72 -9.76
CA ARG A 19 -7.21 22.60 -8.28
C ARG A 19 -8.64 22.50 -7.77
N VAL A 20 -9.42 21.56 -8.33
CA VAL A 20 -10.77 21.27 -7.83
C VAL A 20 -10.73 20.64 -6.44
N TRP A 21 -9.59 20.04 -6.06
CA TRP A 21 -9.28 19.46 -4.76
C TRP A 21 -7.98 20.11 -4.28
N ASP A 22 -7.83 20.35 -2.97
CA ASP A 22 -6.59 20.93 -2.41
C ASP A 22 -5.46 19.87 -2.43
N PRO A 23 -4.47 19.99 -3.33
CA PRO A 23 -3.44 18.96 -3.47
C PRO A 23 -2.48 18.94 -2.27
N LEU A 24 -2.32 20.07 -1.58
CA LEU A 24 -1.45 20.16 -0.41
C LEU A 24 -2.07 19.42 0.76
N LEU A 25 -3.37 19.57 0.98
CA LEU A 25 -4.10 18.81 1.99
C LEU A 25 -4.00 17.29 1.75
N CYS A 26 -4.14 16.84 0.50
CA CYS A 26 -3.96 15.43 0.15
C CYS A 26 -2.53 14.94 0.41
N LEU A 27 -1.52 15.76 0.10
CA LEU A 27 -0.12 15.42 0.32
C LEU A 27 0.23 15.34 1.80
N ASP A 28 -0.24 16.30 2.60
CA ASP A 28 -0.04 16.32 4.05
C ASP A 28 -0.66 15.08 4.71
N TRP A 29 -1.89 14.75 4.30
CA TRP A 29 -2.57 13.54 4.77
C TRP A 29 -1.78 12.27 4.41
N ALA A 30 -1.33 12.15 3.15
CA ALA A 30 -0.57 10.99 2.68
C ALA A 30 0.76 10.85 3.43
N SER A 31 1.47 11.96 3.65
CA SER A 31 2.73 12.00 4.41
C SER A 31 2.52 11.56 5.86
N GLY A 32 1.48 12.08 6.52
CA GLY A 32 1.12 11.67 7.88
C GLY A 32 0.76 10.19 7.95
N PHE A 33 -0.06 9.69 7.03
CA PHE A 33 -0.46 8.28 6.98
C PHE A 33 0.74 7.34 6.78
N LEU A 34 1.63 7.64 5.82
CA LEU A 34 2.81 6.82 5.55
C LEU A 34 3.77 6.79 6.74
N LYS A 35 3.97 7.93 7.43
CA LYS A 35 4.78 7.98 8.65
C LYS A 35 4.22 7.06 9.75
N GLU A 36 2.91 7.10 9.98
CA GLU A 36 2.27 6.24 10.98
C GLU A 36 2.28 4.76 10.59
N LEU A 37 2.10 4.46 9.30
CA LEU A 37 2.22 3.10 8.78
C LEU A 37 3.62 2.54 9.02
N THR A 38 4.67 3.30 8.69
CA THR A 38 6.07 2.87 8.90
C THR A 38 6.36 2.64 10.38
N LYS A 39 5.95 3.56 11.28
CA LYS A 39 6.12 3.37 12.73
C LYS A 39 5.42 2.11 13.22
N ARG A 40 4.22 1.84 12.72
CA ARG A 40 3.46 0.67 13.14
C ARG A 40 4.10 -0.61 12.67
N VAL A 41 4.50 -0.69 11.40
CA VAL A 41 5.21 -1.85 10.83
C VAL A 41 6.52 -2.11 11.58
N ALA A 42 7.27 -1.06 11.94
CA ALA A 42 8.51 -1.19 12.72
C ALA A 42 8.27 -1.82 14.11
N ARG A 43 7.23 -1.37 14.83
CA ARG A 43 6.89 -1.95 16.15
C ARG A 43 6.51 -3.43 16.07
N GLU A 44 5.70 -3.80 15.08
CA GLU A 44 5.26 -5.20 14.93
C GLU A 44 6.42 -6.12 14.49
N SER A 45 7.38 -5.56 13.74
CA SER A 45 8.59 -6.27 13.28
C SER A 45 9.53 -6.70 14.41
N GLU A 46 9.46 -6.07 15.58
CA GLU A 46 10.30 -6.43 16.73
C GLU A 46 9.77 -7.67 17.46
N LEU A 47 8.52 -8.08 17.19
CA LEU A 47 7.78 -9.07 17.98
C LEU A 47 7.67 -10.45 17.31
N GLY A 48 8.09 -10.64 16.05
CA GLY A 48 7.87 -11.93 15.37
C GLY A 48 8.58 -12.13 14.03
N ASP A 49 8.31 -13.29 13.39
CA ASP A 49 8.83 -13.61 12.06
C ASP A 49 8.15 -12.77 10.98
N LEU A 50 8.95 -12.00 10.25
CA LEU A 50 8.53 -11.09 9.18
C LEU A 50 7.70 -11.78 8.09
N SER A 51 7.86 -13.10 7.90
CA SER A 51 7.09 -13.86 6.90
C SER A 51 5.58 -13.94 7.21
N THR A 52 5.22 -13.83 8.49
CA THR A 52 3.82 -13.82 8.97
C THR A 52 3.26 -12.41 9.10
N MET A 53 4.11 -11.38 8.88
CA MET A 53 3.78 -9.99 9.16
C MET A 53 3.09 -9.29 7.98
N VAL A 54 2.02 -9.91 7.46
CA VAL A 54 1.22 -9.33 6.38
C VAL A 54 0.15 -8.43 6.97
N CYS A 55 0.14 -7.15 6.58
CA CYS A 55 -0.85 -6.18 7.05
C CYS A 55 -1.86 -5.82 5.96
N ARG A 56 -3.08 -5.46 6.37
CA ARG A 56 -4.10 -4.86 5.50
C ARG A 56 -4.48 -3.48 6.01
N ALA A 57 -4.35 -2.49 5.13
CA ALA A 57 -4.88 -1.14 5.34
C ALA A 57 -6.25 -1.03 4.64
N LYS A 58 -7.28 -0.58 5.38
CA LYS A 58 -8.63 -0.34 4.88
C LYS A 58 -9.03 1.09 5.18
N VAL A 59 -9.39 1.84 4.14
CA VAL A 59 -10.02 3.16 4.29
C VAL A 59 -11.51 2.94 4.54
N VAL A 60 -12.01 3.49 5.65
CA VAL A 60 -13.40 3.40 6.07
C VAL A 60 -14.01 4.80 5.99
N PRO A 61 -15.05 5.03 5.17
CA PRO A 61 -15.74 6.31 5.13
C PRO A 61 -16.18 6.73 6.53
N LYS A 62 -15.91 7.99 6.91
CA LYS A 62 -16.14 8.55 8.26
C LYS A 62 -15.34 7.88 9.40
N GLY A 63 -14.61 6.80 9.13
CA GLY A 63 -13.83 6.03 10.12
C GLY A 63 -12.32 6.10 9.93
N GLY A 64 -11.83 6.83 8.92
CA GLY A 64 -10.40 6.99 8.64
C GLY A 64 -9.75 5.72 8.08
N VAL A 65 -8.47 5.50 8.39
CA VAL A 65 -7.73 4.31 7.95
C VAL A 65 -7.56 3.33 9.11
N ARG A 66 -7.93 2.07 8.86
CA ARG A 66 -7.68 0.96 9.79
C ARG A 66 -6.60 0.07 9.21
N VAL A 67 -5.51 -0.08 9.93
CA VAL A 67 -4.43 -1.03 9.62
C VAL A 67 -4.52 -2.17 10.62
N ARG A 68 -4.41 -3.41 10.16
CA ARG A 68 -4.34 -4.59 11.03
C ARG A 68 -3.48 -5.67 10.41
N LEU A 69 -2.90 -6.50 11.27
CA LEU A 69 -2.25 -7.74 10.87
C LEU A 69 -3.31 -8.71 10.33
N LEU A 70 -2.92 -9.50 9.33
CA LEU A 70 -3.73 -10.59 8.82
C LEU A 70 -3.47 -11.86 9.62
N GLY A 71 -4.55 -12.61 9.88
CA GLY A 71 -4.44 -13.99 10.39
C GLY A 71 -4.10 -14.98 9.28
N GLY A 72 -3.82 -16.24 9.64
CA GLY A 72 -3.44 -17.32 8.72
C GLY A 72 -4.38 -17.44 7.51
N ASP A 73 -5.67 -17.62 7.75
CA ASP A 73 -6.68 -17.76 6.68
C ASP A 73 -6.70 -16.56 5.71
N GLU A 74 -6.49 -15.34 6.23
CA GLU A 74 -6.45 -14.14 5.40
C GLU A 74 -5.14 -14.01 4.62
N ILE A 75 -4.04 -14.51 5.17
CA ILE A 75 -2.77 -14.62 4.46
C ILE A 75 -2.92 -15.62 3.32
N GLU A 76 -3.54 -16.77 3.55
CA GLU A 76 -3.80 -17.76 2.49
C GLU A 76 -4.64 -17.18 1.35
N GLN A 77 -5.67 -16.40 1.65
CA GLN A 77 -6.44 -15.66 0.64
C GLN A 77 -5.58 -14.67 -0.14
N VAL A 78 -4.66 -13.97 0.54
CA VAL A 78 -3.73 -13.04 -0.12
C VAL A 78 -2.70 -13.80 -0.95
N VAL A 79 -2.24 -14.97 -0.52
CA VAL A 79 -1.34 -15.83 -1.29
C VAL A 79 -2.05 -16.36 -2.54
N ASN A 80 -3.34 -16.71 -2.42
CA ASN A 80 -4.18 -17.17 -3.54
C ASN A 80 -3.56 -18.35 -4.31
N GLY A 81 -2.90 -19.27 -3.61
CA GLY A 81 -2.21 -20.42 -4.21
C GLY A 81 -0.94 -20.10 -5.00
N GLU A 82 -0.48 -18.85 -5.02
CA GLU A 82 0.76 -18.46 -5.68
C GLU A 82 1.99 -18.58 -4.76
N ASP A 83 3.19 -18.70 -5.33
CA ASP A 83 4.43 -18.72 -4.54
C ASP A 83 4.88 -17.31 -4.11
N ARG A 84 4.19 -16.74 -3.11
CA ARG A 84 4.41 -15.37 -2.64
C ARG A 84 4.28 -15.19 -1.12
N VAL A 85 4.84 -14.10 -0.62
CA VAL A 85 4.64 -13.56 0.74
C VAL A 85 4.06 -12.15 0.58
N GLY A 86 2.79 -11.98 0.98
CA GLY A 86 2.05 -10.77 0.68
C GLY A 86 1.95 -10.56 -0.84
N PHE A 87 2.53 -9.47 -1.34
CA PHE A 87 2.60 -9.18 -2.78
C PHE A 87 3.91 -9.60 -3.45
N LEU A 88 4.92 -10.03 -2.67
CA LEU A 88 6.26 -10.30 -3.17
C LEU A 88 6.42 -11.77 -3.53
N PRO A 89 7.00 -12.11 -4.70
CA PRO A 89 7.40 -13.48 -4.99
C PRO A 89 8.32 -14.04 -3.90
N ARG A 90 8.16 -15.32 -3.55
CA ARG A 90 8.89 -15.92 -2.41
C ARG A 90 10.40 -15.88 -2.58
N TRP A 91 10.91 -16.08 -3.80
CA TRP A 91 12.34 -16.00 -4.11
C TRP A 91 12.92 -14.62 -3.75
N TYR A 92 12.21 -13.55 -4.11
CA TYR A 92 12.67 -12.18 -3.88
C TYR A 92 12.60 -11.82 -2.39
N TRP A 93 11.55 -12.29 -1.71
CA TRP A 93 11.43 -12.14 -0.27
C TRP A 93 12.59 -12.82 0.47
N GLY A 94 12.95 -14.05 0.07
CA GLY A 94 14.11 -14.76 0.61
C GLY A 94 15.41 -13.96 0.44
N GLU A 95 15.67 -13.48 -0.77
CA GLU A 95 16.86 -12.68 -1.09
C GLU A 95 16.96 -11.40 -0.23
N ILE A 96 15.85 -10.67 -0.05
CA ILE A 96 15.84 -9.47 0.80
C ILE A 96 16.07 -9.84 2.27
N LYS A 97 15.42 -10.90 2.76
CA LYS A 97 15.51 -11.32 4.16
C LYS A 97 16.96 -11.67 4.52
N GLU A 98 17.65 -12.40 3.64
CA GLU A 98 19.06 -12.74 3.80
C GLU A 98 19.96 -11.49 3.83
N LYS A 99 19.78 -10.58 2.86
CA LYS A 99 20.54 -9.31 2.81
C LYS A 99 20.32 -8.44 4.05
N TYR A 100 19.09 -8.38 4.55
CA TYR A 100 18.75 -7.62 5.75
C TYR A 100 19.40 -8.22 7.00
N GLN A 101 19.38 -9.55 7.14
CA GLN A 101 20.02 -10.24 8.26
C GLN A 101 21.54 -10.13 8.23
N ALA A 102 22.16 -10.13 7.04
CA ALA A 102 23.61 -9.93 6.89
C ALA A 102 24.08 -8.49 7.15
N SER A 103 23.16 -7.51 7.16
CA SER A 103 23.44 -6.08 7.39
C SER A 103 23.18 -5.64 8.84
N LYS A 104 22.75 -6.55 9.71
CA LYS A 104 22.38 -6.32 11.10
C LYS A 104 23.46 -6.87 12.02
#